data_AF-A0A0D6TPF0-F1
#
_entry.id   AF-A0A0D6TPF0-F1
#
_cell.length_a   1.000
_cell.length_b   1.000
_cell.length_c   1.000
_cell.angle_alpha   90.00
_cell.angle_beta   90.00
_cell.angle_gamma   90.00
#
_symmetry.space_group_name_H-M   'P 1'
#
loop_
_entity.id
_entity.type
_entity.pdbx_description
1 polymer ?
#
loop_
_entity_poly.entity_id
_entity_poly.type
_entity_poly.pdbx_seq_one_letter_code
_entity_poly.pdbx_strand_id
1 'polypeptide(L)'
;MIYKIKPNDNLTKIAKKFNSTVELIMAFNPEIKNQNHIYVNQIIKIPNLEDLPGEIIINETLNASYFINRAKSAIGKGIKYKLGSGGMKPELILPTTDKQCDCSGFICWVFKISRKTDIPFYQKFGGWIFTDSMEADIKSMSGIFNKIETPEIGCIVVYGAGNKIGHVGIVSEVKSGKMTKVIHCSSGNNKKFGDAIQETSSAVFNRPDILWGRFTDLI
;
A
#
# COMPACT_ATOMS: atom_id res chain seq x y z
N MET A 1 -16.28 0.49 -26.84
CA MET A 1 -17.24 -0.47 -27.49
C MET A 1 -18.69 -0.20 -27.06
N ILE A 2 -19.70 -0.56 -27.87
CA ILE A 2 -21.13 -0.55 -27.49
C ILE A 2 -21.59 -1.95 -27.06
N TYR A 3 -22.27 -2.06 -25.92
CA TYR A 3 -22.81 -3.30 -25.38
C TYR A 3 -24.31 -3.20 -25.10
N LYS A 4 -25.07 -4.24 -25.48
CA LYS A 4 -26.50 -4.34 -25.20
C LYS A 4 -26.73 -5.29 -24.03
N ILE A 5 -27.30 -4.79 -22.94
CA ILE A 5 -27.51 -5.53 -21.69
C ILE A 5 -28.41 -6.75 -21.93
N LYS A 6 -27.97 -7.92 -21.45
CA LYS A 6 -28.68 -9.21 -21.58
C LYS A 6 -29.41 -9.58 -20.30
N PRO A 7 -30.38 -10.53 -20.35
CA PRO A 7 -30.97 -11.09 -19.14
C PRO A 7 -29.89 -11.59 -18.16
N ASN A 8 -30.05 -11.30 -16.87
CA ASN A 8 -29.13 -11.63 -15.77
C ASN A 8 -27.76 -10.92 -15.74
N ASP A 9 -27.54 -9.96 -16.64
CA ASP A 9 -26.42 -9.05 -16.54
C ASP A 9 -26.59 -8.09 -15.34
N ASN A 10 -25.48 -7.74 -14.72
CA ASN A 10 -25.37 -6.57 -13.86
C ASN A 10 -24.03 -5.87 -14.17
N LEU A 11 -23.86 -4.63 -13.73
CA LEU A 11 -22.65 -3.87 -14.05
C LEU A 11 -21.38 -4.54 -13.54
N THR A 12 -21.42 -5.24 -12.39
CA THR A 12 -20.27 -5.99 -11.87
C THR A 12 -19.84 -7.13 -12.79
N LYS A 13 -20.79 -7.94 -13.28
CA LYS A 13 -20.52 -9.05 -14.22
C LYS A 13 -20.02 -8.53 -15.56
N ILE A 14 -20.61 -7.44 -16.05
CA ILE A 14 -20.20 -6.78 -17.30
C ILE A 14 -18.78 -6.23 -17.15
N ALA A 15 -18.49 -5.50 -16.07
CA ALA A 15 -17.17 -4.98 -15.74
C ALA A 15 -16.11 -6.09 -15.75
N LYS A 16 -16.36 -7.19 -15.03
CA LYS A 16 -15.46 -8.34 -14.99
C LYS A 16 -15.25 -8.97 -16.36
N LYS A 17 -16.32 -9.14 -17.14
CA LYS A 17 -16.28 -9.73 -18.48
C LYS A 17 -15.40 -8.92 -19.45
N PHE A 18 -15.40 -7.60 -19.31
CA PHE A 18 -14.67 -6.69 -20.19
C PHE A 18 -13.41 -6.10 -19.54
N ASN A 19 -12.93 -6.69 -18.44
CA ASN A 19 -11.75 -6.23 -17.71
C ASN A 19 -11.77 -4.72 -17.40
N SER A 20 -12.94 -4.22 -16.96
CA SER A 20 -13.22 -2.83 -16.62
C SER A 20 -13.74 -2.75 -15.17
N THR A 21 -14.10 -1.54 -14.69
CA THR A 21 -14.75 -1.37 -13.38
C THR A 21 -16.17 -0.82 -13.53
N VAL A 22 -17.00 -0.97 -12.50
CA VAL A 22 -18.38 -0.46 -12.52
C VAL A 22 -18.38 1.07 -12.61
N GLU A 23 -17.49 1.72 -11.88
CA GLU A 23 -17.32 3.17 -11.85
C GLU A 23 -16.93 3.69 -13.22
N LEU A 24 -15.99 3.03 -13.89
CA LEU A 24 -15.54 3.42 -15.22
C LEU A 24 -16.65 3.23 -16.26
N ILE A 25 -17.42 2.14 -16.17
CA ILE A 25 -18.60 1.96 -17.02
C ILE A 25 -19.63 3.06 -16.73
N MET A 26 -19.93 3.37 -15.47
CA MET A 26 -20.89 4.44 -15.13
C MET A 26 -20.43 5.82 -15.60
N ALA A 27 -19.13 6.12 -15.54
CA ALA A 27 -18.58 7.38 -16.03
C ALA A 27 -18.82 7.59 -17.54
N PHE A 28 -18.75 6.51 -18.33
CA PHE A 28 -19.03 6.53 -19.76
C PHE A 28 -20.52 6.47 -20.11
N ASN A 29 -21.38 6.25 -19.11
CA ASN A 29 -22.83 6.15 -19.25
C ASN A 29 -23.51 7.05 -18.19
N PRO A 30 -23.37 8.39 -18.30
CA PRO A 30 -23.83 9.33 -17.30
C PRO A 30 -25.35 9.31 -17.05
N GLU A 31 -26.13 8.66 -17.92
CA GLU A 31 -27.55 8.38 -17.74
C GLU A 31 -27.83 7.34 -16.65
N ILE A 32 -26.85 6.48 -16.31
CA ILE A 32 -26.97 5.48 -15.25
C ILE A 32 -26.61 6.14 -13.91
N LYS A 33 -27.62 6.67 -13.22
CA LYS A 33 -27.44 7.30 -11.90
C LYS A 33 -27.31 6.31 -10.75
N ASN A 34 -27.77 5.08 -10.94
CA ASN A 34 -27.70 4.00 -9.96
C ASN A 34 -27.27 2.70 -10.66
N GLN A 35 -26.16 2.11 -10.19
CA GLN A 35 -25.60 0.88 -10.75
C GLN A 35 -26.56 -0.32 -10.78
N ASN A 36 -27.53 -0.33 -9.85
CA ASN A 36 -28.52 -1.40 -9.73
C ASN A 36 -29.73 -1.19 -10.65
N HIS A 37 -29.85 -0.02 -11.30
CA HIS A 37 -30.97 0.34 -12.15
C HIS A 37 -30.54 0.33 -13.62
N ILE A 38 -30.34 -0.87 -14.14
CA ILE A 38 -30.07 -1.12 -15.56
C ILE A 38 -31.09 -2.12 -16.11
N TYR A 39 -31.44 -1.97 -17.38
CA TYR A 39 -32.53 -2.71 -17.99
C TYR A 39 -32.05 -3.61 -19.13
N VAL A 40 -32.69 -4.76 -19.28
CA VAL A 40 -32.44 -5.65 -20.43
C VAL A 40 -32.72 -4.87 -21.72
N ASN A 41 -31.86 -5.07 -22.72
CA ASN A 41 -31.82 -4.33 -23.99
C ASN A 41 -31.34 -2.88 -23.93
N GLN A 42 -31.06 -2.32 -22.75
CA GLN A 42 -30.39 -1.02 -22.65
C GLN A 42 -29.02 -1.09 -23.32
N ILE A 43 -28.69 -0.04 -24.07
CA ILE A 43 -27.41 0.09 -24.77
C ILE A 43 -26.49 0.95 -23.90
N ILE A 44 -25.31 0.43 -23.58
CA ILE A 44 -24.30 1.11 -22.77
C ILE A 44 -22.95 1.09 -23.50
N LYS A 45 -22.12 2.10 -23.22
CA LYS A 45 -20.74 2.20 -23.65
C LYS A 45 -19.85 1.42 -22.67
N ILE A 46 -19.07 0.49 -23.18
CA ILE A 46 -18.02 -0.19 -22.43
C ILE A 46 -16.67 0.37 -22.90
N PRO A 47 -15.92 1.05 -22.03
CA PRO A 47 -14.61 1.59 -22.40
C PRO A 47 -13.62 0.44 -22.58
N ASN A 48 -12.87 0.44 -23.69
CA ASN A 48 -11.69 -0.39 -23.84
C ASN A 48 -10.47 0.35 -23.29
N LEU A 49 -9.44 -0.39 -22.85
CA LEU A 49 -8.21 0.20 -22.30
C LEU A 49 -7.52 1.17 -23.28
N GLU A 50 -7.70 0.95 -24.58
CA GLU A 50 -7.17 1.76 -25.68
C GLU A 50 -8.00 3.02 -25.99
N ASP A 51 -9.26 3.09 -25.50
CA ASP A 51 -10.17 4.23 -25.67
C ASP A 51 -9.95 5.32 -24.59
N LEU A 52 -9.04 5.10 -23.65
CA LEU A 52 -8.73 6.04 -22.58
C LEU A 52 -7.66 7.04 -23.08
N PRO A 53 -7.92 8.36 -23.11
CA PRO A 53 -6.84 9.33 -23.29
C PRO A 53 -5.83 9.10 -22.16
N GLY A 54 -4.53 9.14 -22.49
CA GLY A 54 -3.44 8.84 -21.58
C GLY A 54 -3.42 9.74 -20.35
N GLU A 55 -4.25 9.42 -19.37
CA GLU A 55 -4.25 9.82 -17.97
C GLU A 55 -5.40 9.05 -17.30
N ILE A 56 -5.09 7.83 -16.87
CA ILE A 56 -6.00 7.06 -16.01
C ILE A 56 -5.84 7.65 -14.61
N ILE A 57 -6.75 8.55 -14.20
CA ILE A 57 -7.06 8.69 -12.77
C ILE A 57 -7.83 7.43 -12.38
N ILE A 58 -7.07 6.37 -12.15
CA ILE A 58 -7.51 5.21 -11.38
C ILE A 58 -7.79 5.80 -10.01
N ASN A 59 -9.03 5.66 -9.51
CA ASN A 59 -9.22 5.63 -8.07
C ASN A 59 -8.24 4.54 -7.57
N GLU A 60 -7.09 4.96 -7.03
CA GLU A 60 -5.99 4.09 -6.62
C GLU A 60 -6.56 3.05 -5.66
N THR A 61 -6.88 1.85 -6.14
CA THR A 61 -7.15 0.74 -5.24
C THR A 61 -5.81 0.44 -4.60
N LEU A 62 -5.63 0.91 -3.36
CA LEU A 62 -4.44 0.72 -2.55
C LEU A 62 -4.27 -0.78 -2.29
N ASN A 63 -3.60 -1.46 -3.21
CA ASN A 63 -3.39 -2.89 -3.20
C ASN A 63 -1.90 -3.22 -3.08
N ALA A 64 -1.58 -4.50 -2.88
CA ALA A 64 -0.20 -4.96 -2.75
C ALA A 64 0.70 -4.47 -3.91
N SER A 65 0.23 -4.55 -5.16
CA SER A 65 1.00 -4.10 -6.33
C SER A 65 1.28 -2.60 -6.28
N TYR A 66 0.31 -1.79 -5.87
CA TYR A 66 0.49 -0.34 -5.68
C TYR A 66 1.57 -0.06 -4.65
N PHE A 67 1.47 -0.65 -3.45
CA PHE A 67 2.42 -0.43 -2.37
C PHE A 67 3.84 -0.85 -2.77
N ILE A 68 3.98 -1.99 -3.47
CA ILE A 68 5.29 -2.44 -3.94
C ILE A 68 5.86 -1.54 -5.03
N ASN A 69 5.06 -1.08 -5.99
CA ASN A 69 5.53 -0.16 -7.01
C ASN A 69 5.94 1.20 -6.41
N ARG A 70 5.16 1.70 -5.45
CA ARG A 70 5.49 2.91 -4.69
C ARG A 70 6.78 2.73 -3.90
N ALA A 71 6.92 1.64 -3.14
CA ALA A 71 8.14 1.30 -2.41
C ALA A 71 9.37 1.25 -3.33
N LYS A 72 9.27 0.56 -4.48
CA LYS A 72 10.34 0.45 -5.47
C LYS A 72 10.73 1.80 -6.08
N SER A 73 9.78 2.73 -6.25
CA SER A 73 10.07 4.05 -6.84
C SER A 73 11.03 4.91 -6.00
N ALA A 74 11.19 4.60 -4.71
CA ALA A 74 12.12 5.28 -3.82
C ALA A 74 13.54 4.67 -3.80
N ILE A 75 13.74 3.51 -4.44
CA ILE A 75 15.05 2.85 -4.56
C ILE A 75 15.95 3.62 -5.53
N GLY A 76 17.23 3.78 -5.18
CA GLY A 76 18.22 4.43 -6.04
C GLY A 76 18.04 5.95 -6.14
N LYS A 77 17.35 6.56 -5.18
CA LYS A 77 17.09 8.01 -5.13
C LYS A 77 18.11 8.76 -4.25
N GLY A 78 19.06 8.03 -3.66
CA GLY A 78 20.13 8.59 -2.83
C GLY A 78 19.62 9.11 -1.49
N ILE A 79 18.53 8.53 -0.98
CA ILE A 79 17.96 8.88 0.32
C ILE A 79 18.90 8.37 1.41
N LYS A 80 19.25 9.23 2.36
CA LYS A 80 20.12 8.92 3.49
C LYS A 80 19.29 8.51 4.70
N TYR A 81 19.83 7.58 5.48
CA TYR A 81 19.17 7.15 6.70
C TYR A 81 19.32 8.22 7.78
N LYS A 82 18.20 8.63 8.37
CA LYS A 82 18.16 9.44 9.59
C LYS A 82 16.95 9.06 10.41
N LEU A 83 17.20 8.60 11.64
CA LEU A 83 16.16 8.22 12.58
C LEU A 83 15.20 9.40 12.82
N GLY A 84 13.90 9.13 12.80
CA GLY A 84 12.82 10.12 12.97
C GLY A 84 12.50 10.94 11.72
N SER A 85 13.10 10.66 10.55
CA SER A 85 12.92 11.46 9.33
C SER A 85 12.04 10.78 8.27
N GLY A 86 11.50 11.57 7.35
CA GLY A 86 10.64 11.10 6.25
C GLY A 86 9.22 10.70 6.68
N GLY A 87 8.30 10.55 5.73
CA GLY A 87 6.95 10.03 5.95
C GLY A 87 5.92 11.00 6.48
N MET A 88 6.20 12.31 6.48
CA MET A 88 5.26 13.33 7.00
C MET A 88 4.18 13.73 5.99
N LYS A 89 4.48 13.64 4.70
CA LYS A 89 3.66 14.13 3.59
C LYS A 89 3.39 13.00 2.59
N PRO A 90 2.30 12.23 2.76
CA PRO A 90 2.03 11.04 1.96
C PRO A 90 1.82 11.31 0.47
N GLU A 91 1.44 12.52 0.09
CA GLU A 91 1.20 12.97 -1.27
C GLU A 91 2.48 13.10 -2.12
N LEU A 92 3.65 13.20 -1.47
CA LEU A 92 4.92 13.40 -2.17
C LEU A 92 5.31 12.21 -3.06
N ILE A 93 6.08 12.52 -4.12
CA ILE A 93 6.67 11.52 -5.03
C ILE A 93 7.73 10.65 -4.34
N LEU A 94 8.39 11.17 -3.30
CA LEU A 94 9.36 10.47 -2.47
C LEU A 94 8.99 10.61 -1.01
N PRO A 95 9.46 9.72 -0.11
CA PRO A 95 9.14 9.78 1.32
C PRO A 95 9.70 11.01 2.03
N THR A 96 10.46 11.86 1.34
CA THR A 96 11.12 13.03 1.89
C THR A 96 11.40 14.09 0.82
N THR A 97 11.57 15.34 1.25
CA THR A 97 12.10 16.46 0.45
C THR A 97 13.57 16.76 0.75
N ASP A 98 14.09 16.39 1.92
CA ASP A 98 15.44 16.69 2.38
C ASP A 98 16.43 15.53 2.14
N LYS A 99 15.99 14.50 1.40
CA LYS A 99 16.71 13.24 1.17
C LYS A 99 17.05 12.46 2.44
N GLN A 100 16.33 12.65 3.54
CA GLN A 100 16.50 11.87 4.77
C GLN A 100 15.22 11.08 5.12
N CYS A 101 15.38 9.81 5.53
CA CYS A 101 14.25 8.95 5.88
C CYS A 101 14.67 7.85 6.89
N ASP A 102 13.71 7.32 7.65
CA ASP A 102 13.84 6.09 8.43
C ASP A 102 12.87 4.99 7.97
N CYS A 103 12.90 3.83 8.64
CA CYS A 103 12.06 2.68 8.31
C CYS A 103 10.55 2.99 8.43
N SER A 104 10.12 3.55 9.56
CA SER A 104 8.71 3.87 9.80
C SER A 104 8.16 4.95 8.86
N GLY A 105 8.92 6.02 8.63
CA GLY A 105 8.55 7.12 7.73
C GLY A 105 8.44 6.65 6.28
N PHE A 106 9.36 5.78 5.85
CA PHE A 106 9.26 5.12 4.56
C PHE A 106 7.96 4.32 4.42
N ILE A 107 7.63 3.50 5.42
CA ILE A 107 6.43 2.66 5.39
C ILE A 107 5.14 3.48 5.41
N CYS A 108 5.08 4.55 6.22
CA CYS A 108 3.92 5.45 6.22
C CYS A 108 3.71 6.07 4.84
N TRP A 109 4.79 6.53 4.20
CA TRP A 109 4.72 7.08 2.84
C TRP A 109 4.28 6.03 1.79
N VAL A 110 4.72 4.77 1.93
CA VAL A 110 4.26 3.67 1.07
C VAL A 110 2.75 3.47 1.16
N PHE A 111 2.18 3.54 2.37
CA PHE A 111 0.74 3.39 2.58
C PHE A 111 -0.07 4.67 2.44
N LYS A 112 0.52 5.75 1.91
CA LYS A 112 -0.18 7.04 1.73
C LYS A 112 -0.74 7.63 3.04
N ILE A 113 -0.11 7.33 4.17
CA ILE A 113 -0.43 7.92 5.47
C ILE A 113 0.70 8.80 5.97
N SER A 114 0.37 9.86 6.71
CA SER A 114 1.39 10.59 7.46
C SER A 114 1.80 9.79 8.69
N ARG A 115 3.10 9.73 8.98
CA ARG A 115 3.61 9.12 10.22
C ARG A 115 3.18 9.88 11.48
N LYS A 116 2.67 11.10 11.33
CA LYS A 116 2.01 11.86 12.38
C LYS A 116 0.53 11.95 12.01
N THR A 117 -0.31 11.27 12.75
CA THR A 117 -1.71 11.00 12.39
C THR A 117 -2.67 11.32 13.52
N ASP A 118 -3.92 11.56 13.14
CA ASP A 118 -5.05 11.73 14.04
C ASP A 118 -5.84 10.42 14.25
N ILE A 119 -5.42 9.31 13.65
CA ILE A 119 -6.04 7.98 13.83
C ILE A 119 -6.14 7.66 15.33
N PRO A 120 -7.34 7.33 15.86
CA PRO A 120 -7.57 7.18 17.30
C PRO A 120 -6.60 6.20 17.99
N PHE A 121 -6.31 5.07 17.34
CA PHE A 121 -5.39 4.07 17.88
C PHE A 121 -4.00 4.63 18.20
N TYR A 122 -3.50 5.54 17.36
CA TYR A 122 -2.15 6.09 17.48
C TYR A 122 -2.05 7.26 18.47
N GLN A 123 -3.17 7.84 18.92
CA GLN A 123 -3.15 8.94 19.88
C GLN A 123 -2.50 8.58 21.22
N LYS A 124 -2.60 7.32 21.67
CA LYS A 124 -1.88 6.83 22.87
C LYS A 124 -0.36 6.82 22.71
N PHE A 125 0.14 6.92 21.48
CA PHE A 125 1.54 7.10 21.14
C PHE A 125 1.85 8.55 20.74
N GLY A 126 1.02 9.50 21.19
CA GLY A 126 1.07 10.89 20.80
C GLY A 126 0.82 11.10 19.31
N GLY A 127 0.07 10.25 18.63
CA GLY A 127 -0.23 10.33 17.20
C GLY A 127 0.93 9.91 16.28
N TRP A 128 2.01 9.35 16.81
CA TRP A 128 3.15 8.91 16.00
C TRP A 128 3.03 7.45 15.59
N ILE A 129 3.33 7.19 14.32
CA ILE A 129 3.51 5.86 13.76
C ILE A 129 5.01 5.56 13.67
N PHE A 130 5.46 4.63 14.50
CA PHE A 130 6.81 4.06 14.55
C PHE A 130 6.74 2.56 14.87
N THR A 131 7.88 1.88 14.93
CA THR A 131 7.93 0.41 15.03
C THR A 131 7.13 -0.16 16.19
N ASP A 132 7.19 0.46 17.37
CA ASP A 132 6.51 -0.10 18.56
C ASP A 132 5.01 0.16 18.51
N SER A 133 4.60 1.31 17.96
CA SER A 133 3.17 1.57 17.72
C SER A 133 2.60 0.64 16.65
N MET A 134 3.38 0.30 15.61
CA MET A 134 2.97 -0.67 14.59
C MET A 134 2.88 -2.09 15.17
N GLU A 135 3.82 -2.48 16.05
CA GLU A 135 3.75 -3.74 16.76
C GLU A 135 2.49 -3.84 17.63
N ALA A 136 2.19 -2.76 18.37
CA ALA A 136 0.98 -2.67 19.17
C ALA A 136 -0.30 -2.66 18.30
N ASP A 137 -0.26 -2.05 17.12
CA ASP A 137 -1.35 -2.01 16.14
C ASP A 137 -1.69 -3.43 15.67
N ILE A 138 -0.69 -4.17 15.19
CA ILE A 138 -0.86 -5.55 14.73
C ILE A 138 -1.42 -6.45 15.83
N LYS A 139 -1.06 -6.19 17.10
CA LYS A 139 -1.59 -6.94 18.26
C LYS A 139 -3.00 -6.50 18.69
N SER A 140 -3.59 -5.52 18.01
CA SER A 140 -4.89 -4.93 18.31
C SER A 140 -5.92 -5.20 17.21
N MET A 141 -7.19 -4.93 17.51
CA MET A 141 -8.29 -4.95 16.54
C MET A 141 -8.70 -3.54 16.09
N SER A 142 -8.05 -2.50 16.61
CA SER A 142 -8.50 -1.10 16.46
C SER A 142 -7.55 -0.22 15.66
N GLY A 143 -6.44 -0.76 15.18
CA GLY A 143 -5.48 -0.04 14.34
C GLY A 143 -5.67 -0.31 12.85
N ILE A 144 -4.67 0.04 12.06
CA ILE A 144 -4.69 -0.02 10.58
C ILE A 144 -3.99 -1.26 10.02
N PHE A 145 -3.52 -2.18 10.88
CA PHE A 145 -2.89 -3.42 10.47
C PHE A 145 -3.62 -4.63 11.01
N ASN A 146 -4.16 -5.45 10.10
CA ASN A 146 -4.64 -6.78 10.45
C ASN A 146 -3.44 -7.73 10.62
N LYS A 147 -3.36 -8.40 11.78
CA LYS A 147 -2.39 -9.49 11.97
C LYS A 147 -2.63 -10.62 10.97
N ILE A 148 -1.54 -11.10 10.37
CA ILE A 148 -1.55 -12.30 9.54
C ILE A 148 -0.49 -13.29 10.04
N GLU A 149 -0.78 -14.58 9.93
CA GLU A 149 0.10 -15.66 10.42
C GLU A 149 1.12 -16.12 9.38
N THR A 150 0.92 -15.77 8.11
CA THR A 150 1.83 -16.06 7.00
C THR A 150 2.11 -14.79 6.20
N PRO A 151 3.33 -14.62 5.67
CA PRO A 151 3.68 -13.42 4.91
C PRO A 151 2.96 -13.38 3.56
N GLU A 152 2.55 -12.18 3.16
CA GLU A 152 1.96 -11.89 1.87
C GLU A 152 2.70 -10.73 1.22
N ILE A 153 2.72 -10.67 -0.12
CA ILE A 153 3.30 -9.51 -0.81
C ILE A 153 2.47 -8.26 -0.43
N GLY A 154 3.17 -7.18 -0.07
CA GLY A 154 2.55 -5.92 0.31
C GLY A 154 2.22 -5.78 1.80
N CYS A 155 2.29 -6.85 2.60
CA CYS A 155 2.22 -6.72 4.06
C CYS A 155 3.51 -6.11 4.63
N ILE A 156 3.44 -5.56 5.84
CA ILE A 156 4.66 -5.21 6.58
C ILE A 156 5.20 -6.41 7.35
N VAL A 157 6.51 -6.42 7.53
CA VAL A 157 7.19 -7.19 8.57
C VAL A 157 7.81 -6.20 9.55
N VAL A 158 7.56 -6.39 10.85
CA VAL A 158 8.02 -5.48 11.91
C VAL A 158 8.51 -6.24 13.14
N TYR A 159 9.51 -5.69 13.81
CA TYR A 159 9.79 -5.98 15.22
C TYR A 159 10.05 -4.65 15.95
N GLY A 160 9.48 -4.50 17.14
CA GLY A 160 9.66 -3.32 17.96
C GLY A 160 11.08 -3.16 18.49
N ALA A 161 11.34 -1.95 18.98
CA ALA A 161 12.56 -1.54 19.64
C ALA A 161 12.73 -2.25 20.98
N GLY A 162 11.69 -2.25 21.82
CA GLY A 162 11.85 -2.61 23.23
C GLY A 162 12.97 -1.75 23.86
N ASN A 163 14.05 -2.38 24.33
CA ASN A 163 15.25 -1.69 24.82
C ASN A 163 16.34 -1.44 23.73
N LYS A 164 16.06 -1.78 22.47
CA LYS A 164 16.98 -1.69 21.32
C LYS A 164 16.35 -0.83 20.21
N ILE A 165 16.81 -0.95 18.97
CA ILE A 165 16.24 -0.26 17.81
C ILE A 165 15.36 -1.25 17.04
N GLY A 166 14.09 -0.89 16.85
CA GLY A 166 13.13 -1.67 16.08
C GLY A 166 13.35 -1.49 14.58
N HIS A 167 12.69 -2.32 13.78
CA HIS A 167 12.76 -2.19 12.32
C HIS A 167 11.48 -2.63 11.63
N VAL A 168 11.20 -2.04 10.47
CA VAL A 168 10.03 -2.36 9.65
C VAL A 168 10.38 -2.31 8.16
N GLY A 169 9.75 -3.18 7.39
CA GLY A 169 9.85 -3.21 5.93
C GLY A 169 8.56 -3.73 5.30
N ILE A 170 8.43 -3.59 3.98
CA ILE A 170 7.31 -4.13 3.20
C ILE A 170 7.77 -5.37 2.41
N VAL A 171 7.02 -6.46 2.50
CA VAL A 171 7.33 -7.75 1.89
C VAL A 171 7.13 -7.68 0.37
N SER A 172 8.20 -7.84 -0.41
CA SER A 172 8.16 -7.73 -1.86
C SER A 172 8.26 -9.07 -2.60
N GLU A 173 8.68 -10.13 -1.93
CA GLU A 173 8.74 -11.48 -2.50
C GLU A 173 8.44 -12.54 -1.43
N VAL A 174 7.53 -13.45 -1.76
CA VAL A 174 7.22 -14.66 -0.98
C VAL A 174 7.40 -15.87 -1.89
N LYS A 175 8.17 -16.86 -1.42
CA LYS A 175 8.40 -18.14 -2.11
C LYS A 175 8.13 -19.29 -1.16
N SER A 176 7.30 -20.24 -1.59
CA SER A 176 6.93 -21.42 -0.79
C SER A 176 6.46 -21.05 0.63
N GLY A 177 5.62 -20.01 0.74
CA GLY A 177 5.08 -19.51 2.01
C GLY A 177 6.08 -18.76 2.90
N LYS A 178 7.31 -18.50 2.43
CA LYS A 178 8.34 -17.77 3.17
C LYS A 178 8.67 -16.45 2.51
N MET A 179 8.78 -15.40 3.33
CA MET A 179 9.29 -14.10 2.90
C MET A 179 10.77 -14.20 2.51
N THR A 180 11.09 -13.87 1.25
CA THR A 180 12.45 -13.94 0.72
C THR A 180 13.05 -12.57 0.43
N LYS A 181 12.23 -11.56 0.12
CA LYS A 181 12.68 -10.18 -0.09
C LYS A 181 11.79 -9.16 0.61
N VAL A 182 12.43 -8.09 1.04
CA VAL A 182 11.80 -6.96 1.75
C VAL A 182 12.38 -5.67 1.22
N ILE A 183 11.52 -4.67 1.01
CA ILE A 183 11.94 -3.28 0.75
C ILE A 183 11.87 -2.52 2.06
N HIS A 184 12.98 -1.91 2.48
CA HIS A 184 13.07 -1.19 3.74
C HIS A 184 14.10 -0.07 3.71
N CYS A 185 13.90 0.91 4.58
CA CYS A 185 14.83 2.02 4.81
C CYS A 185 15.71 1.71 6.04
N SER A 186 17.02 1.57 5.89
CA SER A 186 17.91 1.22 7.02
C SER A 186 19.28 1.89 6.96
N SER A 187 19.90 2.04 8.14
CA SER A 187 21.28 2.51 8.25
C SER A 187 22.27 1.54 7.61
N GLY A 188 21.99 0.22 7.65
CA GLY A 188 22.81 -0.81 7.01
C GLY A 188 22.83 -0.67 5.49
N ASN A 189 21.66 -0.46 4.88
CA ASN A 189 21.56 -0.17 3.45
C ASN A 189 22.31 1.12 3.09
N ASN A 190 22.10 2.19 3.86
CA ASN A 190 22.76 3.47 3.61
C ASN A 190 24.29 3.34 3.63
N LYS A 191 24.85 2.61 4.61
CA LYS A 191 26.29 2.35 4.70
C LYS A 191 26.81 1.52 3.53
N LYS A 192 26.05 0.50 3.11
CA LYS A 192 26.49 -0.46 2.08
C LYS A 192 26.36 0.08 0.66
N PHE A 193 25.29 0.82 0.37
CA PHE A 193 24.92 1.19 -1.00
C PHE A 193 24.91 2.70 -1.23
N GLY A 194 25.09 3.52 -0.19
CA GLY A 194 24.90 4.96 -0.28
C GLY A 194 23.43 5.38 -0.45
N ASP A 195 22.49 4.44 -0.33
CA ASP A 195 21.04 4.64 -0.35
C ASP A 195 20.41 3.81 0.77
N ALA A 196 19.60 4.45 1.60
CA ALA A 196 18.94 3.82 2.73
C ALA A 196 17.80 2.89 2.32
N ILE A 197 17.13 3.15 1.20
CA ILE A 197 15.96 2.40 0.75
C ILE A 197 16.42 1.38 -0.30
N GLN A 198 16.32 0.10 0.06
CA GLN A 198 16.72 -1.00 -0.82
C GLN A 198 15.77 -2.17 -0.69
N GLU A 199 15.67 -2.94 -1.77
CA GLU A 199 15.17 -4.32 -1.73
C GLU A 199 16.32 -5.26 -1.35
N THR A 200 16.19 -5.97 -0.24
CA THR A 200 17.22 -6.92 0.23
C THR A 200 16.61 -8.28 0.55
N SER A 201 17.46 -9.25 0.88
CA SER A 201 17.00 -10.48 1.51
C SER A 201 16.31 -10.20 2.86
N SER A 202 15.50 -11.15 3.30
CA SER A 202 14.79 -11.12 4.59
C SER A 202 15.68 -11.28 5.82
N ALA A 203 17.01 -11.39 5.67
CA ALA A 203 17.92 -11.77 6.75
C ALA A 203 17.85 -10.87 8.01
N VAL A 204 17.61 -9.57 7.85
CA VAL A 204 17.45 -8.63 8.99
C VAL A 204 16.20 -8.92 9.83
N PHE A 205 15.22 -9.62 9.25
CA PHE A 205 13.98 -10.05 9.89
C PHE A 205 13.97 -11.54 10.25
N ASN A 206 15.11 -12.24 10.20
CA ASN A 206 15.20 -13.64 10.68
C ASN A 206 15.24 -13.69 12.21
N ARG A 207 14.11 -13.37 12.84
CA ARG A 207 13.94 -13.30 14.29
C ARG A 207 12.62 -13.94 14.71
N PRO A 208 12.53 -14.50 15.93
CA PRO A 208 11.30 -15.14 16.40
C PRO A 208 10.22 -14.14 16.82
N ASP A 209 10.57 -12.87 17.04
CA ASP A 209 9.69 -11.81 17.54
C ASP A 209 9.10 -10.93 16.43
N ILE A 210 9.27 -11.30 15.16
CA ILE A 210 8.66 -10.55 14.06
C ILE A 210 7.14 -10.72 14.03
N LEU A 211 6.47 -9.70 13.52
CA LEU A 211 5.05 -9.72 13.21
C LEU A 211 4.81 -9.32 11.75
N TRP A 212 3.76 -9.89 11.17
CA TRP A 212 3.24 -9.47 9.88
C TRP A 212 1.91 -8.74 10.04
N GLY A 213 1.81 -7.58 9.39
CA GLY A 213 0.62 -6.74 9.38
C GLY A 213 0.17 -6.46 7.95
N ARG A 214 -1.06 -6.84 7.59
CA ARG A 214 -1.70 -6.42 6.35
C ARG A 214 -2.34 -5.05 6.57
N PHE A 215 -1.92 -4.05 5.82
CA PHE A 215 -2.54 -2.73 5.85
C PHE A 215 -4.02 -2.83 5.45
N THR A 216 -4.88 -2.15 6.19
CA THR A 216 -6.31 -2.06 5.90
C THR A 216 -6.67 -0.62 5.57
N ASP A 217 -7.50 -0.44 4.53
CA ASP A 217 -8.10 0.86 4.21
C ASP A 217 -9.21 1.24 5.22
N LEU A 218 -9.19 0.68 6.43
CA LEU A 218 -10.10 1.01 7.53
C LEU A 218 -9.64 2.32 8.19
N ILE A 219 -9.70 3.41 7.44
CA ILE A 219 -9.63 4.78 7.95
C ILE A 219 -10.88 5.51 7.46
#